data_AF-A0A958R721-F1
#
_entry.id   AF-A0A958R721-F1
#
_cell.length_a   1.000
_cell.length_b   1.000
_cell.length_c   1.000
_cell.angle_alpha   90.00
_cell.angle_beta   90.00
_cell.angle_gamma   90.00
#
_symmetry.space_group_name_H-M   'P 1'
#
loop_
_entity.id
_entity.type
_entity.pdbx_description
1 polymer ?
#
loop_
_entity_poly.entity_id
_entity_poly.type
_entity_poly.pdbx_seq_one_letter_code
_entity_poly.pdbx_strand_id
1 'polypeptide(L)'
;MQYIAHRINWLNDLKRLPEGMGAEIDLRSWGEEIHMDHDAFKKGESFSDFLREWVVKKRGTLILNMKEDGLENGVMESLHRFGIEDYFFLDLPFPTVVRMALNEEISSLAVRVSEFEPLELALNLKGKIDWVWVDCFSGEPPSEELLRALSGFKICLVSPELQKYPLQQIDK
;
A
#
# COMPACT_ATOMS: atom_id res chain seq x y z
N MET A 1 7.85 -11.76 -9.11
CA MET A 1 6.55 -11.74 -8.42
C MET A 1 6.82 -11.72 -6.94
N GLN A 2 6.13 -10.86 -6.20
CA GLN A 2 6.33 -10.63 -4.77
C GLN A 2 4.99 -10.78 -4.07
N TYR A 3 4.98 -11.39 -2.90
CA TYR A 3 3.78 -11.56 -2.09
C TYR A 3 3.77 -10.55 -0.96
N ILE A 4 2.61 -9.93 -0.76
CA ILE A 4 2.37 -8.95 0.29
C ILE A 4 1.34 -9.53 1.25
N ALA A 5 1.68 -9.59 2.54
CA ALA A 5 0.73 -9.99 3.57
C ALA A 5 -0.13 -8.80 3.98
N HIS A 6 -1.45 -8.97 3.97
CA HIS A 6 -2.41 -7.92 4.25
C HIS A 6 -2.59 -7.70 5.77
N ARG A 7 -2.67 -6.44 6.20
CA ARG A 7 -2.92 -5.98 7.58
C ARG A 7 -1.97 -6.55 8.64
N ILE A 8 -0.67 -6.43 8.41
CA ILE A 8 0.34 -6.78 9.42
C ILE A 8 0.48 -5.62 10.41
N ASN A 9 -0.60 -5.31 11.14
CA ASN A 9 -0.64 -4.18 12.08
C ASN A 9 -0.08 -4.53 13.47
N TRP A 10 0.25 -5.79 13.72
CA TRP A 10 0.77 -6.27 15.00
C TRP A 10 2.20 -6.82 14.86
N LEU A 11 3.07 -6.48 15.80
CA LEU A 11 4.45 -6.91 15.93
C LEU A 11 4.55 -8.43 16.01
N ASN A 12 3.56 -9.08 16.63
CA ASN A 12 3.51 -10.54 16.67
C ASN A 12 3.29 -11.15 15.28
N ASP A 13 2.48 -10.52 14.43
CA ASP A 13 2.30 -10.93 13.03
C ASP A 13 3.57 -10.64 12.23
N LEU A 14 4.16 -9.45 12.41
CA LEU A 14 5.43 -9.08 11.76
C LEU A 14 6.56 -10.07 12.09
N LYS A 15 6.71 -10.46 13.35
CA LYS A 15 7.74 -11.42 13.77
C LYS A 15 7.59 -12.79 13.09
N ARG A 16 6.34 -13.20 12.83
CA ARG A 16 5.98 -14.43 12.12
C ARG A 16 6.05 -14.31 10.60
N LEU A 17 5.98 -13.10 10.06
CA LEU A 17 6.08 -12.86 8.62
C LEU A 17 7.38 -13.48 8.08
N PRO A 18 7.32 -14.31 7.02
CA PRO A 18 8.51 -14.89 6.41
C PRO A 18 9.50 -13.85 5.87
N GLU A 19 10.79 -14.21 5.79
CA GLU A 19 11.81 -13.37 5.16
C GLU A 19 11.52 -13.19 3.67
N GLY A 20 11.76 -11.98 3.14
CA GLY A 20 11.49 -11.62 1.74
C GLY A 20 10.02 -11.33 1.40
N MET A 21 9.07 -11.61 2.31
CA MET A 21 7.66 -11.23 2.12
C MET A 21 7.47 -9.73 2.41
N GLY A 22 6.62 -9.07 1.63
CA GLY A 22 6.18 -7.71 1.91
C GLY A 22 4.97 -7.68 2.85
N ALA A 23 4.55 -6.49 3.26
CA ALA A 23 3.39 -6.31 4.11
C ALA A 23 2.62 -5.05 3.73
N GLU A 24 1.32 -5.09 3.95
CA GLU A 24 0.46 -3.92 3.99
C GLU A 24 0.06 -3.64 5.44
N ILE A 25 0.11 -2.36 5.81
CA ILE A 25 -0.20 -1.88 7.15
C ILE A 25 -1.12 -0.66 7.08
N ASP A 26 -1.99 -0.51 8.06
CA ASP A 26 -2.96 0.58 8.15
C ASP A 26 -2.44 1.67 9.11
N LEU A 27 -2.28 2.91 8.67
CA LEU A 27 -1.71 4.00 9.47
C LEU A 27 -2.75 5.02 9.92
N ARG A 28 -2.67 5.40 11.20
CA ARG A 28 -3.55 6.36 11.90
C ARG A 28 -2.77 7.22 12.88
N SER A 29 -3.41 8.30 13.32
CA SER A 29 -2.90 9.19 14.38
C SER A 29 -3.50 8.90 15.75
N TRP A 30 -2.69 9.10 16.80
CA TRP A 30 -3.14 9.19 18.18
C TRP A 30 -2.43 10.34 18.90
N GLY A 31 -3.06 11.52 18.88
CA GLY A 31 -2.38 12.76 19.30
C GLY A 31 -1.30 13.13 18.28
N GLU A 32 -0.06 13.24 18.73
CA GLU A 32 1.11 13.54 17.86
C GLU A 32 1.85 12.26 17.41
N GLU A 33 1.35 11.07 17.77
CA GLU A 33 1.97 9.78 17.43
C GLU A 33 1.29 9.12 16.23
N ILE A 34 2.06 8.34 15.46
CA ILE A 34 1.54 7.44 14.41
C ILE A 34 1.51 6.02 14.96
N HIS A 35 0.38 5.35 14.77
CA HIS A 35 0.19 3.95 15.15
C HIS A 35 -0.45 3.17 14.01
N MET A 36 -0.46 1.84 14.13
CA MET A 36 -1.11 0.97 13.16
C MET A 36 -2.42 0.43 13.71
N ASP A 37 -3.53 0.71 13.05
CA ASP A 37 -4.81 0.06 13.28
C ASP A 37 -5.72 0.32 12.07
N HIS A 38 -6.47 -0.69 11.66
CA HIS A 38 -7.46 -0.53 10.61
C HIS A 38 -8.68 0.25 11.11
N ASP A 39 -9.13 -0.02 12.33
CA ASP A 39 -10.39 0.48 12.86
C ASP A 39 -10.22 1.88 13.46
N ALA A 40 -11.20 2.75 13.22
CA ALA A 40 -11.22 4.09 13.80
C ALA A 40 -11.36 4.02 15.33
N PHE A 41 -10.80 5.03 16.01
CA PHE A 41 -10.92 5.24 17.46
C PHE A 41 -10.29 4.14 18.33
N LYS A 42 -9.39 3.33 17.78
CA LYS A 42 -8.59 2.36 18.55
C LYS A 42 -7.12 2.76 18.51
N LYS A 43 -6.46 2.76 19.66
CA LYS A 43 -5.01 2.88 19.72
C LYS A 43 -4.40 1.49 19.48
N GLY A 44 -3.70 1.36 18.36
CA GLY A 44 -2.94 0.17 18.02
C GLY A 44 -1.46 0.29 18.37
N GLU A 45 -0.62 -0.50 17.71
CA GLU A 45 0.80 -0.55 18.00
C GLU A 45 1.59 0.60 17.35
N SER A 46 2.69 0.98 17.99
CA SER A 46 3.57 2.07 17.56
C SER A 46 4.17 1.79 16.19
N PHE A 47 4.00 2.73 15.26
CA PHE A 47 4.61 2.64 13.93
C PHE A 47 6.14 2.62 14.01
N SER A 48 6.73 3.41 14.91
CA SER A 48 8.19 3.44 15.10
C SER A 48 8.73 2.10 15.62
N ASP A 49 8.00 1.44 16.52
CA ASP A 49 8.39 0.11 17.02
C ASP A 49 8.24 -0.95 15.93
N PHE A 50 7.22 -0.82 15.07
CA PHE A 50 7.06 -1.66 13.90
C PHE A 50 8.23 -1.51 12.92
N LEU A 51 8.61 -0.29 12.54
CA LEU A 51 9.73 -0.07 11.64
C LEU A 51 11.06 -0.58 12.22
N ARG A 52 11.25 -0.46 13.53
CA ARG A 52 12.42 -1.02 14.21
C ARG A 52 12.49 -2.55 14.07
N GLU A 53 11.37 -3.24 14.21
CA GLU A 53 11.29 -4.69 14.01
C GLU A 53 11.35 -5.06 12.51
N TRP A 54 10.80 -4.22 11.64
CA TRP A 54 10.76 -4.44 10.19
C TRP A 54 12.17 -4.65 9.63
N VAL A 55 13.11 -3.78 10.02
CA VAL A 55 14.50 -3.78 9.53
C VAL A 55 15.38 -4.91 10.10
N VAL A 56 14.89 -5.70 11.06
CA VAL A 56 15.65 -6.82 11.66
C VAL A 56 15.88 -7.95 10.65
N LYS A 57 14.97 -8.12 9.69
CA LYS A 57 15.04 -9.14 8.64
C LYS A 57 14.97 -8.48 7.27
N LYS A 58 15.43 -9.16 6.23
CA LYS A 58 15.17 -8.71 4.86
C LYS A 58 13.67 -8.86 4.57
N ARG A 59 13.03 -7.77 4.17
CA ARG A 59 11.61 -7.72 3.84
C ARG A 59 11.40 -7.34 2.38
N GLY A 60 10.18 -7.58 1.92
CA GLY A 60 9.70 -7.07 0.65
C GLY A 60 9.20 -5.63 0.75
N THR A 61 8.31 -5.26 -0.16
CA THR A 61 7.70 -3.95 -0.24
C THR A 61 6.76 -3.72 0.95
N LEU A 62 6.83 -2.53 1.53
CA LEU A 62 5.91 -2.06 2.56
C LEU A 62 4.83 -1.17 1.93
N ILE A 63 3.57 -1.59 2.05
CA ILE A 63 2.43 -0.80 1.59
C ILE A 63 1.87 -0.03 2.79
N LEU A 64 1.85 1.30 2.67
CA LEU A 64 1.44 2.22 3.71
C LEU A 64 0.00 2.66 3.41
N ASN A 65 -0.97 1.93 3.96
CA ASN A 65 -2.38 2.23 3.76
C ASN A 65 -2.81 3.35 4.70
N MET A 66 -3.06 4.53 4.13
CA MET A 66 -3.38 5.74 4.89
C MET A 66 -4.87 5.77 5.23
N LYS A 67 -5.21 5.65 6.52
CA LYS A 67 -6.61 5.76 6.96
C LYS A 67 -7.05 7.18 7.27
N GLU A 68 -6.08 8.09 7.33
CA GLU A 68 -6.22 9.50 7.67
C GLU A 68 -5.26 10.30 6.77
N ASP A 69 -5.67 11.50 6.36
CA ASP A 69 -4.89 12.43 5.56
C ASP A 69 -4.00 13.31 6.45
N GLY A 70 -2.85 13.75 5.93
CA GLY A 70 -1.93 14.66 6.62
C GLY A 70 -0.85 13.97 7.46
N LEU A 71 -0.74 12.63 7.39
CA LEU A 71 0.29 11.88 8.11
C LEU A 71 1.56 11.65 7.27
N GLU A 72 1.49 11.92 5.96
CA GLU A 72 2.51 11.57 4.97
C GLU A 72 3.92 12.04 5.36
N ASN A 73 4.07 13.28 5.82
CA ASN A 73 5.38 13.82 6.23
C ASN A 73 5.97 13.08 7.42
N GLY A 74 5.17 12.79 8.46
CA GLY A 74 5.62 12.04 9.63
C GLY A 74 5.96 10.58 9.29
N VAL A 75 5.20 9.99 8.35
CA VAL A 75 5.49 8.65 7.84
C VAL A 75 6.81 8.64 7.07
N MET A 76 7.02 9.57 6.13
CA MET A 76 8.27 9.68 5.36
C MET A 76 9.49 9.93 6.25
N GLU A 77 9.37 10.81 7.26
CA GLU A 77 10.46 11.04 8.22
C GLU A 77 10.84 9.76 8.97
N SER A 78 9.83 8.97 9.38
CA SER A 78 10.04 7.69 10.06
C SER A 78 10.72 6.68 9.13
N LEU A 79 10.24 6.53 7.88
CA LEU A 79 10.85 5.62 6.89
C LEU A 79 12.30 5.98 6.61
N HIS A 80 12.59 7.27 6.41
CA HIS A 80 13.95 7.77 6.21
C HIS A 80 14.85 7.46 7.40
N ARG A 81 14.36 7.65 8.64
CA ARG A 81 15.10 7.35 9.86
C ARG A 81 15.51 5.88 9.97
N PHE A 82 14.68 4.96 9.49
CA PHE A 82 14.95 3.53 9.48
C PHE A 82 15.59 3.03 8.17
N GLY A 83 15.82 3.91 7.19
CA GLY A 83 16.43 3.55 5.90
C GLY A 83 15.57 2.63 5.04
N ILE A 84 14.24 2.81 5.09
CA ILE A 84 13.29 1.99 4.34
C ILE A 84 12.96 2.69 3.02
N GLU A 85 13.34 2.06 1.90
CA GLU A 85 13.22 2.62 0.55
C GLU A 85 12.19 1.90 -0.32
N ASP A 86 11.91 0.62 -0.06
CA ASP A 86 10.95 -0.18 -0.82
C ASP A 86 9.55 -0.09 -0.19
N TYR A 87 8.85 1.01 -0.48
CA TYR A 87 7.49 1.26 -0.01
C TYR A 87 6.65 2.01 -1.05
N PHE A 88 5.34 2.05 -0.83
CA PHE A 88 4.47 3.04 -1.45
C PHE A 88 3.25 3.36 -0.59
N PHE A 89 2.69 4.54 -0.80
CA PHE A 89 1.45 4.98 -0.15
C PHE A 89 0.22 4.47 -0.91
N LEU A 90 -0.76 3.97 -0.16
CA LEU A 90 -2.06 3.51 -0.62
C LEU A 90 -3.19 4.29 0.06
N ASP A 91 -4.34 4.41 -0.62
CA ASP A 91 -5.58 5.02 -0.12
C ASP A 91 -5.45 6.49 0.32
N LEU A 92 -4.46 7.21 -0.20
CA LEU A 92 -4.37 8.67 -0.05
C LEU A 92 -5.55 9.37 -0.73
N PRO A 93 -6.09 10.46 -0.15
CA PRO A 93 -7.02 11.31 -0.86
C PRO A 93 -6.40 11.84 -2.15
N PHE A 94 -7.19 11.88 -3.23
CA PHE A 94 -6.68 12.29 -4.54
C PHE A 94 -6.02 13.69 -4.54
N PRO A 95 -6.53 14.72 -3.83
CA PRO A 95 -5.81 16.00 -3.71
C PRO A 95 -4.40 15.87 -3.14
N THR A 96 -4.21 14.96 -2.16
CA THR A 96 -2.89 14.65 -1.59
C THR A 96 -2.01 13.93 -2.60
N VAL A 97 -2.54 12.97 -3.37
CA VAL A 97 -1.81 12.33 -4.48
C VAL A 97 -1.31 13.37 -5.49
N VAL A 98 -2.18 14.30 -5.92
CA VAL A 98 -1.82 15.36 -6.87
C VAL A 98 -0.72 16.26 -6.31
N ARG A 99 -0.85 16.70 -5.05
CA ARG A 99 0.16 17.52 -4.37
C ARG A 99 1.51 16.81 -4.34
N MET A 100 1.54 15.58 -3.83
CA MET A 100 2.78 14.82 -3.66
C MET A 100 3.42 14.46 -5.00
N ALA A 101 2.64 13.99 -5.96
CA ALA A 101 3.16 13.55 -7.26
C ALA A 101 3.65 14.72 -8.12
N LEU A 102 2.94 15.85 -8.15
CA LEU A 102 3.21 16.93 -9.09
C LEU A 102 4.04 18.07 -8.51
N ASN A 103 3.89 18.37 -7.22
CA ASN A 103 4.58 19.49 -6.58
C ASN A 103 5.80 19.03 -5.78
N GLU A 104 5.73 17.85 -5.17
CA GLU A 104 6.78 17.30 -4.30
C GLU A 104 7.61 16.20 -4.99
N GLU A 105 7.24 15.82 -6.22
CA GLU A 105 7.90 14.80 -7.05
C GLU A 105 8.06 13.43 -6.37
N ILE A 106 7.13 13.08 -5.46
CA ILE A 106 7.10 11.78 -4.80
C ILE A 106 6.41 10.77 -5.73
N SER A 107 7.16 9.76 -6.20
CA SER A 107 6.64 8.73 -7.11
C SER A 107 6.15 7.46 -6.40
N SER A 108 6.53 7.25 -5.13
CA SER A 108 6.16 6.07 -4.31
C SER A 108 4.69 6.12 -3.85
N LEU A 109 3.78 6.27 -4.80
CA LEU A 109 2.34 6.45 -4.61
C LEU A 109 1.60 5.43 -5.48
N ALA A 110 0.46 4.96 -4.98
CA ALA A 110 -0.49 4.19 -5.76
C ALA A 110 -1.82 4.94 -5.92
N VAL A 111 -2.43 4.75 -7.09
CA VAL A 111 -3.88 4.96 -7.26
C VAL A 111 -4.56 3.64 -7.54
N ARG A 112 -5.86 3.59 -7.26
CA ARG A 112 -6.66 2.39 -7.45
C ARG A 112 -7.25 2.34 -8.85
N VAL A 113 -7.33 1.13 -9.39
CA VAL A 113 -8.12 0.82 -10.58
C VAL A 113 -8.94 -0.42 -10.28
N SER A 114 -10.23 -0.36 -10.58
CA SER A 114 -11.18 -1.44 -10.35
C SER A 114 -12.39 -1.29 -11.27
N GLU A 115 -13.37 -2.19 -11.16
CA GLU A 115 -14.64 -2.07 -11.89
C GLU A 115 -15.42 -0.79 -11.53
N PHE A 116 -15.06 -0.14 -10.42
CA PHE A 116 -15.69 1.07 -9.91
C PHE A 116 -14.78 2.31 -10.00
N GLU A 117 -13.50 2.14 -10.31
CA GLU A 117 -12.49 3.19 -10.27
C GLU A 117 -11.81 3.31 -11.65
N PRO A 118 -11.88 4.50 -12.28
CA PRO A 118 -11.56 4.64 -13.70
C PRO A 118 -10.06 4.47 -13.99
N LEU A 119 -9.75 3.69 -15.03
CA LEU A 119 -8.40 3.50 -15.55
C LEU A 119 -7.74 4.82 -15.95
N GLU A 120 -8.52 5.77 -16.46
CA GLU A 120 -8.07 7.09 -16.90
C GLU A 120 -7.36 7.86 -15.78
N LEU A 121 -7.76 7.64 -14.51
CA LEU A 121 -7.11 8.25 -13.35
C LEU A 121 -5.64 7.85 -13.26
N ALA A 122 -5.36 6.55 -13.39
CA ALA A 122 -4.01 6.02 -13.40
C ALA A 122 -3.24 6.53 -14.61
N LEU A 123 -3.82 6.46 -15.81
CA LEU A 123 -3.16 6.88 -17.04
C LEU A 123 -2.74 8.37 -17.04
N ASN A 124 -3.55 9.24 -16.42
CA ASN A 124 -3.23 10.67 -16.28
C ASN A 124 -2.02 10.93 -15.36
N LEU A 125 -1.65 9.98 -14.49
CA LEU A 125 -0.51 10.06 -13.58
C LEU A 125 0.69 9.22 -14.05
N LYS A 126 0.68 8.72 -15.29
CA LYS A 126 1.77 7.93 -15.84
C LYS A 126 3.08 8.69 -15.85
N GLY A 127 4.13 8.07 -15.31
CA GLY A 127 5.45 8.69 -15.14
C GLY A 127 5.52 9.73 -14.01
N LYS A 128 4.45 9.88 -13.22
CA LYS A 128 4.40 10.71 -12.00
C LYS A 128 4.27 9.87 -10.73
N ILE A 129 3.58 8.75 -10.82
CA ILE A 129 3.50 7.73 -9.77
C ILE A 129 4.02 6.40 -10.29
N ASP A 130 4.52 5.57 -9.38
CA ASP A 130 5.12 4.29 -9.70
C ASP A 130 4.11 3.14 -9.66
N TRP A 131 3.07 3.22 -8.83
CA TRP A 131 2.23 2.07 -8.52
C TRP A 131 0.77 2.22 -8.94
N VAL A 132 0.15 1.09 -9.27
CA VAL A 132 -1.30 0.96 -9.39
C VAL A 132 -1.77 -0.22 -8.55
N TRP A 133 -2.74 0.03 -7.68
CA TRP A 133 -3.44 -0.99 -6.90
C TRP A 133 -4.65 -1.46 -7.71
N VAL A 134 -4.60 -2.69 -8.20
CA VAL A 134 -5.66 -3.26 -9.04
C VAL A 134 -6.55 -4.12 -8.15
N ASP A 135 -7.76 -3.64 -7.88
CA ASP A 135 -8.78 -4.35 -7.12
C ASP A 135 -9.80 -4.98 -8.07
N CYS A 136 -10.24 -6.19 -7.75
CA CYS A 136 -11.16 -6.98 -8.58
C CYS A 136 -12.35 -7.38 -7.71
N PHE A 137 -13.29 -6.47 -7.51
CA PHE A 137 -14.42 -6.67 -6.60
C PHE A 137 -15.38 -7.76 -7.07
N SER A 138 -15.42 -8.04 -8.38
CA SER A 138 -16.18 -9.15 -8.95
C SER A 138 -15.55 -10.53 -8.67
N GLY A 139 -14.28 -10.56 -8.26
CA GLY A 139 -13.46 -11.78 -8.15
C GLY A 139 -12.86 -12.24 -9.47
N GLU A 140 -13.23 -11.65 -10.60
CA GLU A 140 -12.63 -12.01 -11.88
C GLU A 140 -11.27 -11.32 -12.04
N PRO A 141 -10.24 -12.03 -12.53
CA PRO A 141 -8.91 -11.46 -12.69
C PRO A 141 -8.91 -10.32 -13.72
N PRO A 142 -7.98 -9.35 -13.60
CA PRO A 142 -7.93 -8.21 -14.51
C PRO A 142 -7.66 -8.68 -15.93
N SER A 143 -8.35 -8.07 -16.90
CA SER A 143 -8.17 -8.46 -18.29
C SER A 143 -6.76 -8.14 -18.77
N GLU A 144 -6.27 -8.95 -19.71
CA GLU A 144 -5.00 -8.70 -20.40
C GLU A 144 -4.93 -7.32 -21.07
N GLU A 145 -6.07 -6.78 -21.51
CA GLU A 145 -6.16 -5.42 -22.05
C GLU A 145 -5.91 -4.37 -20.96
N LEU A 146 -6.50 -4.52 -19.78
CA LEU A 146 -6.27 -3.65 -18.63
C LEU A 146 -4.80 -3.67 -18.22
N LEU A 147 -4.20 -4.86 -18.09
CA LEU A 147 -2.79 -5.01 -17.72
C LEU A 147 -1.85 -4.36 -18.76
N ARG A 148 -2.16 -4.49 -20.06
CA ARG A 148 -1.43 -3.80 -21.12
C ARG A 148 -1.56 -2.28 -21.03
N ALA A 149 -2.76 -1.77 -20.74
CA ALA A 149 -2.97 -0.32 -20.59
C ALA A 149 -2.16 0.25 -19.41
N LEU A 150 -2.04 -0.53 -18.33
CA LEU A 150 -1.23 -0.21 -17.15
C LEU A 150 0.28 -0.46 -17.34
N SER A 151 0.73 -0.80 -18.56
CA SER A 151 2.16 -0.95 -18.84
C SER A 151 2.93 0.34 -18.51
N GLY A 152 3.99 0.21 -17.71
CA GLY A 152 4.77 1.34 -17.21
C GLY A 152 4.51 1.70 -15.74
N PHE A 153 3.51 1.07 -15.10
CA PHE A 153 3.37 1.06 -13.64
C PHE A 153 3.90 -0.25 -13.05
N LYS A 154 4.28 -0.21 -11.78
CA LYS A 154 4.35 -1.38 -10.91
C LYS A 154 2.93 -1.72 -10.47
N ILE A 155 2.50 -2.95 -10.70
CA ILE A 155 1.11 -3.36 -10.43
C ILE A 155 1.09 -4.19 -9.14
N CYS A 156 0.27 -3.77 -8.18
CA CYS A 156 -0.09 -4.55 -7.01
C CYS A 156 -1.52 -5.09 -7.21
N LEU A 157 -1.64 -6.38 -7.49
CA LEU A 157 -2.93 -7.05 -7.68
C LEU A 157 -3.47 -7.54 -6.33
N VAL A 158 -4.72 -7.20 -6.04
CA VAL A 158 -5.42 -7.63 -4.83
C VAL A 158 -5.74 -9.12 -4.89
N SER A 159 -5.43 -9.86 -3.81
CA SER A 159 -5.85 -11.26 -3.72
C SER A 159 -7.38 -11.36 -3.69
N PRO A 160 -8.00 -12.27 -4.46
CA PRO A 160 -9.45 -12.49 -4.45
C PRO A 160 -10.00 -12.82 -3.06
N GLU A 161 -9.17 -13.33 -2.16
CA GLU A 161 -9.54 -13.60 -0.76
C GLU A 161 -9.99 -12.35 0.00
N LEU A 162 -9.46 -11.17 -0.35
CA LEU A 162 -9.90 -9.90 0.28
C LEU A 162 -11.36 -9.59 -0.06
N GLN A 163 -11.83 -10.05 -1.21
CA GLN A 163 -13.21 -9.95 -1.67
C GLN A 163 -14.03 -11.21 -1.36
N LYS A 164 -13.51 -12.10 -0.51
CA LYS A 164 -14.12 -13.37 -0.04
C LYS A 164 -14.28 -14.42 -1.14
N TYR A 165 -13.47 -14.34 -2.18
CA TYR A 165 -13.40 -15.36 -3.21
C TYR A 165 -12.22 -16.31 -2.99
N PRO A 166 -12.26 -17.54 -3.54
CA PRO A 166 -11.23 -18.52 -3.30
C PRO A 166 -9.99 -18.28 -4.19
N LEU A 167 -8.81 -18.67 -3.69
CA LEU A 167 -7.51 -18.46 -4.36
C LEU A 167 -7.44 -18.98 -5.80
N GLN A 168 -8.22 -20.01 -6.16
CA GLN A 168 -8.25 -20.57 -7.51
C GLN A 168 -8.72 -19.55 -8.57
N GLN A 169 -9.29 -18.42 -8.18
CA GLN A 169 -9.60 -17.32 -9.11
C GLN A 169 -8.36 -16.57 -9.61
N ILE A 170 -7.20 -16.69 -8.93
CA ILE A 170 -5.94 -16.11 -9.41
C ILE A 170 -5.49 -16.76 -10.72
N ASP A 171 -5.79 -18.06 -10.90
CA ASP A 171 -5.31 -18.87 -12.03
C ASP A 171 -6.27 -18.92 -13.23
N LYS A 172 -7.37 -18.17 -13.17
CA LYS A 172 -8.36 -18.09 -14.27
C LYS A 172 -7.93 -17.09 -15.34
#